data_AF-G8NUQ7-F1
#
_entry.id   AF-G8NUQ7-F1
#
_cell.length_a   1.000
_cell.length_b   1.000
_cell.length_c   1.000
_cell.angle_alpha   90.00
_cell.angle_beta   90.00
_cell.angle_gamma   90.00
#
_symmetry.space_group_name_H-M   'P 1'
#
loop_
_entity.id
_entity.type
_entity.pdbx_description
1 polymer ?
#
loop_
_entity_poly.entity_id
_entity_poly.type
_entity_poly.pdbx_seq_one_letter_code
_entity_poly.pdbx_strand_id
1 'polypeptide(L)'
;MSSTVAKKEFFDLVEEGAFYKKEIILWPTLWKKHRTRKADPVTWSVAPFSKGNAKNIPQSPGVYAFLIKPMIPFGLEHGILIYVGKADTSIRDRYAHYLQQAADPLQGRPVVAVWLNKYEGFLHFAYVEMKPPSKPAMFEERLIAALVPTVNRQLPAKIRRVVNAFR
;
A
#
# COMPACT_ATOMS: atom_id res chain seq x y z
N MET A 1 -14.74 34.01 19.81
CA MET A 1 -13.53 33.19 20.08
C MET A 1 -12.35 34.13 20.31
N SER A 2 -11.52 33.86 21.32
CA SER A 2 -10.31 34.67 21.60
C SER A 2 -9.27 34.51 20.48
N SER A 3 -8.56 35.57 20.13
CA SER A 3 -7.54 35.58 19.05
C SER A 3 -6.42 34.56 19.27
N THR A 4 -6.13 34.22 20.53
CA THR A 4 -5.13 33.20 20.89
C THR A 4 -5.58 31.77 20.53
N VAL A 5 -6.89 31.49 20.63
CA VAL A 5 -7.45 30.17 20.30
C VAL A 5 -7.40 29.92 18.80
N ALA A 6 -7.83 30.91 18.00
CA ALA A 6 -7.81 30.82 16.54
C ALA A 6 -6.37 30.68 15.98
N LYS A 7 -5.39 31.33 16.61
CA LYS A 7 -3.98 31.19 16.24
C LYS A 7 -3.46 29.78 16.47
N LYS A 8 -3.78 29.16 17.62
CA LYS A 8 -3.37 27.79 17.93
C LYS A 8 -3.99 26.79 16.94
N GLU A 9 -5.29 26.92 16.68
CA GLU A 9 -6.01 26.06 15.74
C GLU A 9 -5.39 26.10 14.33
N PHE A 10 -5.00 27.29 13.86
CA PHE A 10 -4.31 27.42 12.57
C PHE A 10 -2.98 26.64 12.53
N PHE A 11 -2.14 26.76 13.56
CA PHE A 11 -0.86 26.05 13.60
C PHE A 11 -1.06 24.53 13.71
N ASP A 12 -1.99 24.07 14.54
CA ASP A 12 -2.35 22.66 14.65
C ASP A 12 -2.74 22.08 13.27
N LEU A 13 -3.57 22.81 12.51
CA LEU A 13 -3.98 22.41 11.16
C LEU A 13 -2.84 22.42 10.14
N VAL A 14 -1.93 23.39 10.23
CA VAL A 14 -0.74 23.45 9.35
C VAL A 14 0.19 22.26 9.62
N GLU A 15 0.44 21.94 10.88
CA GLU A 15 1.26 20.79 11.27
C GLU A 15 0.62 19.47 10.84
N GLU A 16 -0.69 19.34 11.04
CA GLU A 16 -1.46 18.20 10.56
C GLU A 16 -1.37 18.06 9.02
N GLY A 17 -1.64 19.15 8.29
CA GLY A 17 -1.56 19.17 6.83
C GLY A 17 -0.18 18.78 6.32
N ALA A 18 0.89 19.32 6.93
CA ALA A 18 2.27 18.94 6.61
C ALA A 18 2.53 17.45 6.88
N PHE A 19 2.00 16.92 7.99
CA PHE A 19 2.12 15.51 8.34
C PHE A 19 1.43 14.61 7.30
N TYR A 20 0.27 15.00 6.77
CA TYR A 20 -0.49 14.24 5.76
C TYR A 20 -0.05 14.45 4.31
N LYS A 21 0.80 15.44 4.01
CA LYS A 21 1.41 15.60 2.68
C LYS A 21 2.24 14.35 2.31
N LYS A 22 1.95 13.76 1.15
CA LYS A 22 2.67 12.60 0.61
C LYS A 22 2.94 12.77 -0.88
N GLU A 23 4.08 12.24 -1.30
CA GLU A 23 4.46 12.18 -2.70
C GLU A 23 4.07 10.83 -3.30
N ILE A 24 3.47 10.90 -4.49
CA ILE A 24 3.16 9.74 -5.32
C ILE A 24 3.90 9.89 -6.65
N ILE A 25 4.42 8.78 -7.16
CA ILE A 25 5.17 8.78 -8.42
C ILE A 25 4.26 8.23 -9.51
N LEU A 26 3.93 9.08 -10.47
CA LEU A 26 3.14 8.70 -11.64
C LEU A 26 4.07 8.66 -12.85
N TRP A 27 4.42 7.44 -13.30
CA TRP A 27 5.41 7.25 -14.36
C TRP A 27 4.86 6.41 -15.51
N PRO A 28 4.16 7.02 -16.48
CA PRO A 28 3.47 6.30 -17.55
C PRO A 28 4.36 5.38 -18.39
N THR A 29 5.63 5.75 -18.58
CA THR A 29 6.60 4.91 -19.30
C THR A 29 6.86 3.58 -18.58
N LEU A 30 6.92 3.57 -17.25
CA LEU A 30 7.07 2.33 -16.48
C LEU A 30 5.79 1.48 -16.56
N TRP A 31 4.61 2.10 -16.50
CA TRP A 31 3.33 1.39 -16.68
C TRP A 31 3.25 0.70 -18.05
N LYS A 32 3.64 1.40 -19.11
CA LYS A 32 3.68 0.84 -20.48
C LYS A 32 4.68 -0.30 -20.59
N LYS A 33 5.87 -0.16 -19.99
CA LYS A 33 6.93 -1.18 -20.00
C LYS A 33 6.52 -2.45 -19.25
N HIS A 34 5.75 -2.32 -18.19
CA HIS A 34 5.37 -3.41 -17.29
C HIS A 34 3.90 -3.82 -17.43
N ARG A 35 3.31 -3.63 -18.62
CA ARG A 35 1.92 -4.01 -18.92
C ARG A 35 1.63 -5.47 -18.57
N THR A 36 0.38 -5.71 -18.21
CA THR A 36 -0.19 -7.05 -17.99
C THR A 36 0.07 -7.93 -19.19
N ARG A 37 0.57 -9.14 -18.92
CA ARG A 37 0.80 -10.19 -19.90
C ARG A 37 -0.37 -11.15 -19.87
N LYS A 38 -0.64 -11.83 -21.00
CA LYS A 38 -1.75 -12.79 -21.12
C LYS A 38 -1.70 -13.92 -20.09
N ALA A 39 -0.51 -14.30 -19.63
CA ALA A 39 -0.30 -15.34 -18.63
C ALA A 39 -0.36 -14.85 -17.17
N ASP A 40 -0.56 -13.55 -16.95
CA ASP A 40 -0.64 -13.01 -15.60
C ASP A 40 -1.98 -13.39 -14.95
N PRO A 41 -2.00 -13.70 -13.64
CA PRO A 41 -3.26 -13.87 -12.93
C PRO A 41 -4.01 -12.53 -12.88
N VAL A 42 -5.22 -12.50 -13.44
CA VAL A 42 -5.94 -11.25 -13.74
C VAL A 42 -6.95 -10.80 -12.69
N THR A 43 -7.34 -11.68 -11.77
CA THR A 43 -8.45 -11.39 -10.85
C THR A 43 -7.92 -10.94 -9.49
N TRP A 44 -7.87 -9.63 -9.28
CA TRP A 44 -7.62 -9.05 -7.96
C TRP A 44 -8.88 -9.11 -7.10
N SER A 45 -8.74 -9.61 -5.89
CA SER A 45 -9.73 -9.44 -4.82
C SER A 45 -9.31 -8.28 -3.94
N VAL A 46 -10.29 -7.55 -3.39
CA VAL A 46 -10.03 -6.42 -2.49
C VAL A 46 -10.93 -6.53 -1.28
N ALA A 47 -10.36 -6.42 -0.08
CA ALA A 47 -11.11 -6.40 1.17
C ALA A 47 -10.66 -5.21 2.04
N PRO A 48 -11.56 -4.61 2.83
CA PRO A 48 -11.15 -3.67 3.88
C PRO A 48 -10.14 -4.33 4.82
N PHE A 49 -9.07 -3.62 5.16
CA PHE A 49 -8.04 -4.13 6.06
C PHE A 49 -8.52 -4.01 7.51
N SER A 50 -9.03 -5.12 8.05
CA SER A 50 -9.51 -5.23 9.42
C SER A 50 -9.35 -6.65 9.96
N LYS A 51 -9.38 -6.79 11.29
CA LYS A 51 -9.37 -8.12 11.95
C LYS A 51 -10.53 -9.00 11.48
N GLY A 52 -11.71 -8.42 11.28
CA GLY A 52 -12.92 -9.14 10.86
C GLY A 52 -12.82 -9.81 9.48
N ASN A 53 -11.98 -9.28 8.58
CA ASN A 53 -11.78 -9.83 7.24
C ASN A 53 -10.69 -10.90 7.14
N ALA A 54 -9.88 -11.11 8.19
CA ALA A 54 -8.74 -12.03 8.15
C ALA A 54 -9.14 -13.46 7.71
N LYS A 55 -10.30 -13.95 8.16
CA LYS A 55 -10.83 -15.28 7.81
C LYS A 55 -11.19 -15.43 6.33
N ASN A 56 -11.50 -14.32 5.66
CA ASN A 56 -11.90 -14.30 4.24
C ASN A 56 -10.69 -14.26 3.29
N ILE A 57 -9.49 -13.97 3.82
CA ILE A 57 -8.25 -13.96 3.04
C ILE A 57 -7.81 -15.41 2.76
N PRO A 58 -7.37 -15.77 1.54
CA PRO A 58 -7.01 -17.13 1.22
C PRO A 58 -5.69 -17.59 1.86
N GLN A 59 -5.60 -18.87 2.19
CA GLN A 59 -4.37 -19.56 2.61
C GLN A 59 -3.62 -20.12 1.40
N SER A 60 -3.21 -19.24 0.51
CA SER A 60 -2.47 -19.60 -0.70
C SER A 60 -1.35 -18.60 -0.96
N PRO A 61 -0.32 -19.00 -1.73
CA PRO A 61 0.70 -18.07 -2.19
C PRO A 61 0.11 -16.98 -3.09
N GLY A 62 0.80 -15.85 -3.19
CA GLY A 62 0.47 -14.84 -4.17
C GLY A 62 1.04 -13.46 -3.87
N VAL A 63 0.43 -12.45 -4.47
CA VAL A 63 0.88 -11.05 -4.34
C VAL A 63 -0.26 -10.21 -3.81
N TYR A 64 0.09 -9.22 -3.00
CA TYR A 64 -0.85 -8.32 -2.39
C TYR A 64 -0.37 -6.87 -2.44
N ALA A 65 -1.30 -5.94 -2.25
CA ALA A 65 -1.04 -4.53 -2.18
C ALA A 65 -1.92 -3.87 -1.12
N PHE A 66 -1.41 -2.81 -0.51
CA PHE A 66 -2.22 -1.90 0.30
C PHE A 66 -2.66 -0.70 -0.52
N LEU A 67 -3.95 -0.41 -0.44
CA LEU A 67 -4.59 0.76 -1.04
C LEU A 67 -5.16 1.63 0.09
N ILE A 68 -5.02 2.95 -0.01
CA ILE A 68 -5.81 3.90 0.78
C ILE A 68 -7.03 4.28 -0.06
N LYS A 69 -8.23 4.06 0.47
CA LYS A 69 -9.48 4.49 -0.16
C LYS A 69 -10.22 5.44 0.78
N PRO A 70 -10.38 6.73 0.42
CA PRO A 70 -10.98 7.73 1.30
C PRO A 70 -12.52 7.63 1.42
N MET A 71 -13.15 6.57 0.91
CA MET A 71 -14.60 6.34 0.97
C MET A 71 -15.40 7.56 0.51
N ILE A 72 -15.09 8.07 -0.68
CA ILE A 72 -15.70 9.29 -1.21
C ILE A 72 -17.21 9.07 -1.42
N PRO A 73 -18.07 10.04 -1.04
CA PRO A 73 -19.49 10.02 -1.37
C PRO A 73 -19.74 9.85 -2.88
N PHE A 74 -20.94 9.42 -3.25
CA PHE A 74 -21.39 9.25 -4.64
C PHE A 74 -20.73 8.12 -5.44
N GLY A 75 -20.01 7.21 -4.77
CA GLY A 75 -19.49 6.00 -5.40
C GLY A 75 -18.29 6.25 -6.33
N LEU A 76 -17.64 7.41 -6.24
CA LEU A 76 -16.41 7.67 -6.97
C LEU A 76 -15.30 6.75 -6.46
N GLU A 77 -14.84 5.84 -7.32
CA GLU A 77 -13.71 4.98 -6.99
C GLU A 77 -12.41 5.77 -6.98
N HIS A 78 -11.86 5.98 -5.79
CA HIS A 78 -10.53 6.53 -5.61
C HIS A 78 -9.71 5.64 -4.68
N GLY A 79 -8.50 5.31 -5.11
CA GLY A 79 -7.59 4.44 -4.37
C GLY A 79 -6.14 4.77 -4.68
N ILE A 80 -5.34 4.97 -3.64
CA ILE A 80 -3.91 5.22 -3.77
C ILE A 80 -3.18 3.95 -3.35
N LEU A 81 -2.44 3.34 -4.28
CA LEU A 81 -1.58 2.20 -3.96
C LEU A 81 -0.32 2.70 -3.24
N ILE A 82 -0.09 2.17 -2.04
CA ILE A 82 1.01 2.63 -1.18
C ILE A 82 2.09 1.58 -0.98
N TYR A 83 1.74 0.29 -1.06
CA TYR A 83 2.66 -0.82 -0.83
C TYR A 83 2.29 -2.02 -1.68
N VAL A 84 3.28 -2.75 -2.17
CA VAL A 84 3.15 -4.08 -2.78
C VAL A 84 4.04 -5.05 -2.02
N GLY A 85 3.53 -6.26 -1.78
CA GLY A 85 4.28 -7.35 -1.17
C GLY A 85 3.91 -8.72 -1.74
N LYS A 86 4.76 -9.71 -1.51
CA LYS A 86 4.48 -11.12 -1.81
C LYS A 86 4.24 -11.99 -0.59
N ALA A 87 3.54 -13.08 -0.81
CA ALA A 87 3.40 -14.22 0.08
C ALA A 87 3.86 -15.49 -0.66
N ASP A 88 4.98 -16.08 -0.23
CA ASP A 88 5.46 -17.33 -0.85
C ASP A 88 4.63 -18.55 -0.43
N THR A 89 4.00 -18.49 0.75
CA THR A 89 3.21 -19.58 1.34
C THR A 89 1.74 -19.20 1.49
N SER A 90 1.43 -18.11 2.19
CA SER A 90 0.06 -17.76 2.58
C SER A 90 -0.16 -16.25 2.63
N ILE A 91 -1.07 -15.76 1.79
CA ILE A 91 -1.53 -14.36 1.82
C ILE A 91 -2.19 -14.06 3.17
N ARG A 92 -2.98 -15.00 3.72
CA ARG A 92 -3.60 -14.85 5.05
C ARG A 92 -2.56 -14.63 6.16
N ASP A 93 -1.44 -15.34 6.12
CA ASP A 93 -0.40 -15.20 7.16
C ASP A 93 0.26 -13.81 7.07
N ARG A 94 0.50 -13.33 5.83
CA ARG A 94 0.99 -11.96 5.62
C ARG A 94 -0.01 -10.91 6.10
N TYR A 95 -1.30 -11.11 5.81
CA TYR A 95 -2.37 -10.25 6.30
C TYR A 95 -2.39 -10.20 7.84
N ALA A 96 -2.35 -11.37 8.50
CA ALA A 96 -2.32 -11.47 9.96
C ALA A 96 -1.09 -10.80 10.58
N HIS A 97 0.08 -10.95 9.94
CA HIS A 97 1.29 -10.27 10.38
C HIS A 97 1.14 -8.74 10.31
N TYR A 98 0.51 -8.19 9.27
CA TYR A 98 0.24 -6.74 9.26
C TYR A 98 -0.76 -6.31 10.33
N LEU A 99 -1.75 -7.14 10.67
CA LEU A 99 -2.66 -6.83 11.79
C LEU A 99 -1.90 -6.77 13.11
N GLN A 100 -0.92 -7.67 13.32
CA GLN A 100 -0.05 -7.63 14.48
C GLN A 100 0.84 -6.38 14.47
N GLN A 101 1.44 -6.01 13.32
CA GLN A 101 2.24 -4.79 13.20
C GLN A 101 1.42 -3.50 13.41
N ALA A 102 0.13 -3.52 13.07
CA ALA A 102 -0.76 -2.41 13.36
C ALA A 102 -1.02 -2.31 14.87
N ALA A 103 -1.26 -3.45 15.53
CA ALA A 103 -1.53 -3.52 16.97
C ALA A 103 -0.30 -3.25 17.85
N ASP A 104 0.89 -3.67 17.39
CA ASP A 104 2.17 -3.43 18.05
C ASP A 104 3.19 -2.85 17.06
N PRO A 105 3.20 -1.52 16.87
CA PRO A 105 4.08 -0.83 15.93
C PRO A 105 5.58 -0.99 16.25
N LEU A 106 5.94 -1.33 17.50
CA LEU A 106 7.34 -1.42 17.94
C LEU A 106 8.03 -2.70 17.44
N GLN A 107 7.24 -3.74 17.18
CA GLN A 107 7.74 -5.03 16.65
C GLN A 107 7.74 -5.09 15.11
N GLY A 108 7.16 -4.08 14.46
CA GLY A 108 7.00 -4.01 13.02
C GLY A 108 8.09 -3.23 12.30
N ARG A 109 7.99 -3.19 10.96
CA ARG A 109 8.76 -2.23 10.16
C ARG A 109 8.18 -0.83 10.41
N PRO A 110 8.93 0.13 10.99
CA PRO A 110 8.35 1.39 11.46
C PRO A 110 7.53 2.13 10.40
N VAL A 111 8.05 2.16 9.16
CA VAL A 111 7.40 2.84 8.04
C VAL A 111 6.07 2.18 7.70
N VAL A 112 5.98 0.85 7.70
CA VAL A 112 4.72 0.18 7.40
C VAL A 112 3.73 0.40 8.54
N ALA A 113 4.16 0.20 9.78
CA ALA A 113 3.32 0.37 10.96
C ALA A 113 2.72 1.79 11.05
N VAL A 114 3.51 2.83 10.74
CA VAL A 114 3.04 4.22 10.68
C VAL A 114 1.91 4.36 9.66
N TRP A 115 2.04 3.82 8.45
CA TRP A 115 0.99 3.92 7.43
C TRP A 115 -0.24 3.09 7.77
N LEU A 116 -0.06 1.92 8.40
CA LEU A 116 -1.17 1.08 8.85
C LEU A 116 -2.05 1.78 9.89
N ASN A 117 -1.42 2.43 10.87
CA ASN A 117 -2.13 3.15 11.92
C ASN A 117 -2.71 4.47 11.41
N LYS A 118 -1.93 5.22 10.64
CA LYS A 118 -2.32 6.55 10.14
C LYS A 118 -3.56 6.52 9.24
N TYR A 119 -3.77 5.44 8.52
CA TYR A 119 -4.89 5.27 7.60
C TYR A 119 -5.83 4.14 8.03
N GLU A 120 -5.88 3.82 9.33
CA GLU A 120 -6.84 2.87 9.88
C GLU A 120 -8.27 3.23 9.45
N GLY A 121 -9.07 2.23 9.12
CA GLY A 121 -10.43 2.41 8.57
C GLY A 121 -10.49 2.75 7.08
N PHE A 122 -9.41 3.28 6.48
CA PHE A 122 -9.34 3.64 5.06
C PHE A 122 -8.50 2.66 4.23
N LEU A 123 -7.77 1.76 4.89
CA LEU A 123 -6.91 0.77 4.24
C LEU A 123 -7.70 -0.39 3.66
N HIS A 124 -7.31 -0.78 2.45
CA HIS A 124 -7.80 -1.95 1.75
C HIS A 124 -6.62 -2.84 1.36
N PHE A 125 -6.82 -4.14 1.52
CA PHE A 125 -5.88 -5.17 1.15
C PHE A 125 -6.34 -5.80 -0.17
N ALA A 126 -5.63 -5.49 -1.24
CA ALA A 126 -5.83 -6.09 -2.54
C ALA A 126 -4.90 -7.31 -2.69
N TYR A 127 -5.38 -8.41 -3.26
CA TYR A 127 -4.56 -9.61 -3.43
C TYR A 127 -4.94 -10.42 -4.67
N VAL A 128 -3.98 -11.22 -5.12
CA VAL A 128 -4.11 -12.20 -6.20
C VAL A 128 -3.46 -13.48 -5.74
N GLU A 129 -4.22 -14.56 -5.74
CA GLU A 129 -3.72 -15.92 -5.51
C GLU A 129 -2.89 -16.39 -6.70
N MET A 130 -1.77 -17.07 -6.43
CA MET A 130 -0.89 -17.58 -7.47
C MET A 130 -0.69 -19.08 -7.31
N LYS A 131 -1.03 -19.82 -8.36
CA LYS A 131 -0.80 -21.27 -8.43
C LYS A 131 0.56 -21.55 -9.08
N PRO A 132 1.26 -22.62 -8.68
CA PRO A 132 2.43 -23.11 -9.41
C PRO A 132 2.13 -23.28 -10.90
N PRO A 133 3.08 -23.01 -11.81
CA PRO A 133 4.50 -22.67 -11.57
C PRO A 133 4.75 -21.16 -11.35
N SER A 134 3.70 -20.36 -11.13
CA SER A 134 3.84 -18.90 -10.97
C SER A 134 4.68 -18.55 -9.75
N LYS A 135 5.53 -17.52 -9.88
CA LYS A 135 6.44 -17.07 -8.81
C LYS A 135 5.99 -15.70 -8.29
N PRO A 136 5.44 -15.60 -7.07
CA PRO A 136 5.03 -14.33 -6.46
C PRO A 136 6.10 -13.23 -6.50
N ALA A 137 7.36 -13.60 -6.30
CA ALA A 137 8.48 -12.66 -6.33
C ALA A 137 8.64 -11.92 -7.67
N MET A 138 8.48 -12.61 -8.80
CA MET A 138 8.61 -11.96 -10.10
C MET A 138 7.46 -10.98 -10.37
N PHE A 139 6.26 -11.31 -9.88
CA PHE A 139 5.07 -10.46 -10.05
C PHE A 139 5.14 -9.24 -9.13
N GLU A 140 5.55 -9.42 -7.87
CA GLU A 140 5.85 -8.34 -6.92
C GLU A 140 6.89 -7.37 -7.47
N GLU A 141 8.05 -7.88 -7.93
CA GLU A 141 9.12 -7.04 -8.47
C GLU A 141 8.63 -6.21 -9.66
N ARG A 142 7.86 -6.81 -10.56
CA ARG A 142 7.30 -6.11 -11.73
C ARG A 142 6.30 -5.02 -11.32
N LEU A 143 5.44 -5.28 -10.33
CA LEU A 143 4.49 -4.28 -9.83
C LEU A 143 5.20 -3.12 -9.13
N ILE A 144 6.21 -3.41 -8.31
CA ILE A 144 7.03 -2.38 -7.66
C ILE A 144 7.74 -1.54 -8.74
N ALA A 145 8.28 -2.19 -9.77
CA ALA A 145 8.93 -1.50 -10.89
C ALA A 145 7.95 -0.64 -11.69
N ALA A 146 6.71 -1.07 -11.85
CA ALA A 146 5.70 -0.33 -12.59
C ALA A 146 5.15 0.87 -11.79
N LEU A 147 4.80 0.64 -10.53
CA LEU A 147 3.97 1.55 -9.74
C LEU A 147 4.75 2.41 -8.74
N VAL A 148 6.00 2.03 -8.44
CA VAL A 148 6.89 2.74 -7.53
C VAL A 148 6.19 3.14 -6.20
N PRO A 149 5.66 2.17 -5.44
CA PRO A 149 4.80 2.48 -4.29
C PRO A 149 5.57 3.25 -3.21
N THR A 150 4.93 4.26 -2.62
CA THR A 150 5.58 5.20 -1.67
C THR A 150 6.19 4.51 -0.45
N VAL A 151 5.60 3.40 0.02
CA VAL A 151 6.03 2.69 1.24
C VAL A 151 7.08 1.61 0.93
N ASN A 152 7.19 1.14 -0.32
CA ASN A 152 8.22 0.16 -0.69
C ASN A 152 9.60 0.81 -0.63
N ARG A 153 10.44 0.35 0.30
CA ARG A 153 11.83 0.83 0.46
C ARG A 153 12.81 0.24 -0.56
N GLN A 154 12.52 -0.97 -1.04
CA GLN A 154 13.32 -1.64 -2.04
C GLN A 154 12.67 -1.42 -3.41
N LEU A 155 13.34 -0.62 -4.23
CA LEU A 155 12.99 -0.39 -5.64
C LEU A 155 14.11 -0.98 -6.51
N PRO A 156 13.80 -1.40 -7.75
CA PRO A 156 14.83 -1.79 -8.71
C PRO A 156 15.89 -0.70 -8.87
N ALA A 157 17.17 -1.07 -8.90
CA ALA A 157 18.30 -0.14 -8.77
C ALA A 157 18.25 1.05 -9.76
N LYS A 158 17.87 0.79 -11.02
CA LYS A 158 17.72 1.83 -12.05
C LYS A 158 16.62 2.84 -11.71
N ILE A 159 15.48 2.36 -11.21
CA ILE A 159 14.36 3.21 -10.79
C ILE A 159 14.75 4.00 -9.54
N ARG A 160 15.32 3.32 -8.54
CA ARG A 160 15.79 3.95 -7.29
C ARG A 160 16.74 5.11 -7.56
N ARG A 161 17.69 4.95 -8.49
CA ARG A 161 18.64 6.01 -8.87
C ARG A 161 17.94 7.26 -9.40
N VAL A 162 16.92 7.09 -10.24
CA VAL A 162 16.17 8.22 -10.82
C VAL A 162 15.26 8.87 -9.76
N VAL A 163 14.55 8.07 -8.96
CA VAL A 163 13.66 8.59 -7.90
C VAL A 163 14.44 9.39 -6.87
N ASN A 164 15.61 8.92 -6.46
CA ASN A 164 16.44 9.63 -5.49
C ASN A 164 17.09 10.90 -6.05
N ALA A 165 17.09 11.13 -7.37
CA ALA A 165 17.63 12.36 -7.96
C ALA A 165 16.74 13.59 -7.73
N PHE A 166 15.48 13.38 -7.32
CA PHE A 166 14.49 14.44 -7.10
C PHE A 166 13.95 14.44 -5.67
N ARG A 167 14.65 13.80 -4.73
CA ARG A 167 14.31 13.73 -3.30
C ARG A 167 15.23 14.59 -2.46
#